data_AF-K7LTY5-F1
#
_entry.id   AF-K7LTY5-F1
#
_cell.length_a   1.000
_cell.length_b   1.000
_cell.length_c   1.000
_cell.angle_alpha   90.00
_cell.angle_beta   90.00
_cell.angle_gamma   90.00
#
_symmetry.space_group_name_H-M   'P 1'
#
loop_
_entity.id
_entity.type
_entity.pdbx_description
1 polymer ?
#
loop_
_entity_poly.entity_id
_entity_poly.type
_entity_poly.pdbx_seq_one_letter_code
_entity_poly.pdbx_strand_id
1 'polypeptide(L)' 'MSQTAKALEEKLKTSGFPHEIHIYPGNGHAFMNRSPEGIKRRKSIGMPDEDEAAVQLALSRFQSWMTHYLSS' A
#
# COMPACT_ATOMS: atom_id res chain seq x y z
N MET A 1 3.08 -0.40 13.22
CA MET A 1 3.87 -0.94 12.09
C MET A 1 4.33 -2.35 12.45
N SER A 2 4.15 -3.33 11.55
CA SER A 2 4.70 -4.67 11.77
C SER A 2 6.22 -4.62 11.88
N GLN A 3 6.83 -5.54 12.63
CA GLN A 3 8.30 -5.64 12.76
C GLN A 3 8.98 -5.73 11.39
N THR A 4 8.34 -6.44 10.45
CA THR A 4 8.79 -6.61 9.06
C THR A 4 8.82 -5.28 8.30
N ALA A 5 7.78 -4.44 8.43
CA ALA A 5 7.75 -3.15 7.75
C ALA A 5 8.87 -2.21 8.24
N LYS A 6 9.09 -2.16 9.56
CA LYS A 6 10.19 -1.37 10.15
C LYS A 6 11.56 -1.89 9.70
N ALA A 7 11.75 -3.21 9.70
CA ALA A 7 13.01 -3.81 9.26
C ALA A 7 13.31 -3.52 7.77
N LEU A 8 12.28 -3.50 6.92
CA LEU A 8 12.44 -3.11 5.52
C LEU A 8 12.78 -1.62 5.37
N GLU A 9 12.10 -0.75 6.13
CA GLU A 9 12.38 0.68 6.15
C GLU A 9 13.84 0.99 6.50
N GLU A 10 14.38 0.37 7.55
CA GLU A 10 15.78 0.56 7.94
C GLU A 10 16.78 0.04 6.89
N LYS A 11 16.43 -1.06 6.20
CA LYS A 11 17.24 -1.55 5.07
C LYS A 11 17.22 -0.59 3.88
N LEU A 12 16.07 0.01 3.58
CA LEU A 12 15.95 0.98 2.49
C LEU A 12 16.74 2.26 2.80
N LYS A 13 16.66 2.76 4.04
CA LYS A 13 17.47 3.92 4.51
C LYS A 13 18.97 3.71 4.34
N THR A 14 19.46 2.49 4.55
CA THR A 14 20.89 2.14 4.44
C THR A 14 21.32 1.73 3.03
N SER A 15 20.39 1.64 2.07
CA SER A 15 20.68 1.13 0.72
C SER A 15 21.41 2.12 -0.20
N GLY A 16 21.35 3.42 0.08
CA GLY A 16 21.88 4.47 -0.80
C GLY A 16 21.04 4.74 -2.06
N PHE A 17 19.95 4.00 -2.29
CA PHE A 17 19.03 4.23 -3.42
C PHE A 17 17.84 5.11 -3.01
N PRO A 18 17.35 5.99 -3.91
CA PRO A 18 16.09 6.71 -3.69
C PRO A 18 14.95 5.72 -3.45
N HIS A 19 14.15 5.95 -2.42
CA HIS A 19 13.02 5.09 -2.07
C HIS A 19 11.91 5.90 -1.40
N GLU A 20 10.69 5.40 -1.52
CA GLU A 20 9.51 5.94 -0.86
C GLU A 20 8.79 4.82 -0.09
N ILE A 21 8.29 5.12 1.10
CA ILE A 21 7.52 4.20 1.93
C ILE A 21 6.23 4.89 2.35
N HIS A 22 5.12 4.27 1.97
CA HIS A 22 3.78 4.77 2.25
C HIS A 22 3.03 3.77 3.13
N ILE A 23 2.66 4.19 4.34
CA ILE A 23 1.92 3.37 5.31
C ILE A 23 0.49 3.88 5.39
N TYR A 24 -0.48 2.97 5.29
CA TYR A 24 -1.91 3.27 5.37
C TYR A 24 -2.47 2.71 6.68
N PRO A 25 -2.61 3.52 7.75
CA PRO A 25 -3.18 3.07 9.01
C PRO A 25 -4.57 2.44 8.81
N GLY A 26 -4.88 1.39 9.56
CA GLY A 26 -6.18 0.71 9.49
C GLY A 26 -6.42 -0.13 8.22
N ASN A 27 -5.54 -0.07 7.22
CA ASN A 27 -5.69 -0.82 5.97
C ASN A 27 -4.87 -2.12 6.01
N GLY A 28 -5.53 -3.24 5.72
CA GLY A 28 -4.96 -4.59 5.78
C GLY A 28 -4.39 -5.10 4.45
N HIS A 29 -4.20 -6.42 4.39
CA HIS A 29 -3.75 -7.08 3.16
C HIS A 29 -4.80 -6.91 2.05
N ALA A 30 -4.35 -6.61 0.83
CA ALA A 30 -5.20 -6.43 -0.35
C ALA A 30 -6.27 -5.32 -0.23
N PHE A 31 -6.04 -4.28 0.59
CA PHE A 31 -6.97 -3.17 0.79
C PHE A 31 -7.34 -2.44 -0.51
N MET A 32 -6.43 -2.36 -1.49
CA MET A 32 -6.70 -1.76 -2.81
C MET A 32 -7.71 -2.55 -3.67
N ASN A 33 -8.02 -3.81 -3.34
CA ASN A 33 -9.01 -4.58 -4.08
C ASN A 33 -10.43 -4.21 -3.63
N ARG A 34 -11.10 -3.34 -4.38
CA ARG A 34 -12.47 -2.89 -4.13
C ARG A 34 -13.55 -3.67 -4.90
N SER A 35 -13.22 -4.81 -5.51
CA SER A 35 -14.25 -5.74 -6.02
C SER A 35 -15.16 -6.24 -4.90
N PRO A 36 -16.45 -6.50 -5.16
CA PRO A 36 -17.37 -7.06 -4.15
C PRO A 36 -16.85 -8.36 -3.54
N GLU A 37 -16.26 -9.24 -4.35
CA GLU A 37 -15.65 -10.51 -3.91
C GLU A 37 -14.44 -10.26 -3.02
N GLY A 38 -13.60 -9.29 -3.37
CA GLY A 38 -12.43 -8.89 -2.59
C GLY A 38 -12.83 -8.37 -1.21
N ILE A 39 -13.81 -7.47 -1.15
CA ILE A 39 -14.33 -6.92 0.11
C ILE A 39 -14.92 -8.04 0.98
N LYS A 40 -15.78 -8.90 0.39
CA LYS A 40 -16.37 -10.05 1.09
C LYS A 40 -15.30 -10.98 1.67
N ARG A 41 -14.25 -11.27 0.90
CA ARG A 41 -13.14 -12.12 1.34
C ARG A 41 -12.37 -11.49 2.50
N ARG A 42 -12.02 -10.19 2.43
CA ARG A 42 -11.32 -9.51 3.53
C ARG A 42 -12.15 -9.48 4.81
N LYS A 43 -13.45 -9.17 4.71
CA LYS A 43 -14.38 -9.28 5.85
C LYS A 43 -14.40 -10.67 6.46
N SER A 44 -14.40 -11.73 5.64
CA SER A 44 -14.41 -13.13 6.12
C SER A 44 -13.16 -13.55 6.91
N ILE A 45 -12.04 -12.84 6.74
CA ILE A 45 -10.77 -13.11 7.45
C ILE A 45 -10.46 -12.06 8.52
N GLY A 46 -11.46 -11.27 8.94
CA GLY A 46 -11.31 -10.27 10.01
C GLY A 46 -10.61 -8.98 9.59
N MET A 47 -10.61 -8.65 8.29
CA MET A 47 -10.07 -7.40 7.74
C MET A 47 -11.19 -6.53 7.15
N PRO A 48 -11.97 -5.81 7.98
CA PRO A 48 -13.06 -4.96 7.52
C PRO A 48 -12.57 -3.58 7.06
N ASP A 49 -11.40 -3.50 6.41
CA ASP A 49 -10.87 -2.24 5.90
C ASP A 49 -11.67 -1.76 4.67
N GLU A 50 -12.40 -0.66 4.87
CA GLU A 50 -13.24 -0.01 3.87
C GLU A 50 -12.91 1.49 3.79
N ASP A 51 -11.62 1.77 3.64
CA ASP A 51 -11.09 3.13 3.45
C ASP A 51 -10.85 3.40 1.96
N GLU A 52 -11.81 4.06 1.34
CA GLU A 52 -11.73 4.44 -0.08
C GLU A 52 -10.69 5.55 -0.30
N ALA A 53 -10.53 6.47 0.66
CA ALA A 53 -9.55 7.55 0.56
C ALA A 53 -8.11 7.01 0.53
N ALA A 54 -7.80 6.01 1.35
CA ALA A 54 -6.51 5.33 1.30
C ALA A 54 -6.26 4.62 -0.03
N VAL A 55 -7.27 4.03 -0.66
CA VAL A 55 -7.12 3.38 -1.97
C VAL A 55 -6.85 4.40 -3.06
N GLN A 56 -7.61 5.48 -3.11
CA GLN A 56 -7.38 6.54 -4.10
C GLN A 56 -6.00 7.18 -3.93
N LEU A 57 -5.57 7.41 -2.70
CA LEU A 57 -4.22 7.91 -2.41
C LEU A 57 -3.13 6.93 -2.85
N ALA A 58 -3.31 5.62 -2.59
CA ALA A 58 -2.37 4.59 -3.01
C ALA A 58 -2.26 4.46 -4.54
N LEU A 59 -3.40 4.48 -5.23
CA LEU A 59 -3.45 4.46 -6.69
C LEU A 59 -2.81 5.70 -7.31
N SER A 60 -3.09 6.89 -6.75
CA SER A 60 -2.48 8.15 -7.20
C SER A 60 -0.95 8.11 -7.08
N ARG A 61 -0.42 7.66 -5.95
CA ARG A 61 1.04 7.50 -5.75
C ARG A 61 1.65 6.50 -6.73
N PHE A 62 0.98 5.36 -6.94
CA PHE A 62 1.40 4.36 -7.90
C PHE A 62 1.45 4.93 -9.33
N GLN A 63 0.40 5.63 -9.75
CA GLN A 63 0.34 6.28 -11.06
C GLN A 63 1.44 7.35 -11.23
N SER A 64 1.66 8.18 -10.21
CA SER A 64 2.72 9.20 -10.22
C SER A 64 4.11 8.56 -10.39
N TRP A 65 4.38 7.49 -9.62
CA TRP A 65 5.64 6.75 -9.70
C TRP A 65 5.83 6.11 -11.08
N MET A 66 4.82 5.40 -11.58
CA MET A 66 4.86 4.77 -12.91
C MET A 66 5.08 5.81 -14.01
N THR A 67 4.38 6.95 -13.94
CA THR A 67 4.53 8.04 -14.92
C THR A 67 5.96 8.58 -14.90
N HIS A 68 6.56 8.78 -13.72
CA HIS A 68 7.91 9.33 -13.61
C HIS A 68 8.98 8.40 -14.22
N TYR A 69 8.85 7.08 -14.04
CA TYR A 69 9.90 6.13 -14.44
C TYR A 69 9.64 5.41 -15.77
N LEU A 70 8.40 5.38 -16.28
CA LEU A 70 8.04 4.65 -17.50
C LEU A 70 7.57 5.54 -18.66
N SER A 71 7.33 6.84 -18.43
CA SER A 71 7.07 7.74 -19.54
C SER A 71 8.33 7.93 -20.36
N SER A 72 8.21 7.77 -21.68
CA SER A 72 9.29 7.93 -22.66
C SER A 72 9.77 9.37 -22.75
#